data_AF-A0A7J7EEG4-F1
#
_entry.id   AF-A0A7J7EEG4-F1
#
_cell.length_a   1.000
_cell.length_b   1.000
_cell.length_c   1.000
_cell.angle_alpha   90.00
_cell.angle_beta   90.00
_cell.angle_gamma   90.00
#
_symmetry.space_group_name_H-M   'P 1'
#
loop_
_entity.id
_entity.type
_entity.pdbx_description
1 polymer ?
#
loop_
_entity_poly.entity_id
_entity_poly.type
_entity_poly.pdbx_seq_one_letter_code
_entity_poly.pdbx_strand_id
1 'polypeptide(L)'
;MRCHRLAVGLGFCLLVGTALCALWVCVENWLPVSYIPYYLPCPEIFNMKLQYKGEKPFQPVAQSQYPQPKLLEQRRTELLTLTPWLAPIVSEGTFNPELLRHIYQPLNLTIGLTAFAVGKYTRFVKHFLESAERFFMHGYRVCYYIFTDDPTAIPRVPLAPGRLLSIIPIQRHSRWEEISTRRMETISQHIAERAHREVDYLFCVNVDMVFRNPWGPETLGDLVAAIHPRYYAVPRQQFPYERRHVSTAFVTDGEGDFYYGGAVFGGRVARVYEFTRGCHMAILADKANGIMATWQEESHLNRRFISHKPSKVLSPEYLWDDRKPQPAILKLIRFSTLDKDTNRLKS
;
A
#
# COMPACT_ATOMS: atom_id res chain seq x y z
N MET A 1 58.93 -58.15 -17.93
CA MET A 1 58.96 -56.69 -17.65
C MET A 1 57.85 -55.85 -18.31
N ARG A 2 56.85 -56.43 -19.00
CA ARG A 2 55.80 -55.66 -19.71
C ARG A 2 54.51 -55.42 -18.88
N CYS A 3 54.14 -56.32 -17.97
CA CYS A 3 52.91 -56.17 -17.15
C CYS A 3 53.02 -55.12 -16.02
N HIS A 4 54.22 -54.87 -15.49
CA HIS A 4 54.36 -53.97 -14.34
C HIS A 4 54.19 -52.49 -14.72
N ARG A 5 54.60 -52.11 -15.95
CA ARG A 5 54.39 -50.75 -16.49
C ARG A 5 52.91 -50.45 -16.80
N LEU A 6 52.15 -51.46 -17.22
CA LEU A 6 50.71 -51.33 -17.48
C LEU A 6 49.91 -51.15 -16.18
N ALA A 7 50.25 -51.90 -15.12
CA ALA A 7 49.58 -51.77 -13.83
C ALA A 7 49.82 -50.40 -13.16
N VAL A 8 51.05 -49.88 -13.25
CA VAL A 8 51.38 -48.54 -12.74
C VAL A 8 50.69 -47.43 -13.56
N GLY A 9 50.62 -47.59 -14.89
CA GLY A 9 49.89 -46.66 -15.76
C GLY A 9 48.38 -46.62 -15.49
N LEU A 10 47.75 -47.80 -15.31
CA LEU A 10 46.33 -47.91 -14.95
C LEU A 10 46.02 -47.32 -13.56
N GLY A 11 46.90 -47.55 -12.58
CA GLY A 11 46.77 -46.95 -11.25
C GLY A 11 46.88 -45.42 -11.27
N PHE A 12 47.77 -44.87 -12.10
CA PHE A 12 47.91 -43.41 -12.24
C PHE A 12 46.70 -42.78 -12.94
N CYS A 13 46.14 -43.44 -13.97
CA CYS A 13 44.92 -42.98 -14.64
C CYS A 13 43.70 -42.99 -13.70
N LEU A 14 43.57 -43.99 -12.83
CA LEU A 14 42.50 -44.04 -11.83
C LEU A 14 42.61 -42.91 -10.79
N LEU A 15 43.82 -42.61 -10.32
CA LEU A 15 44.05 -41.51 -9.36
C LEU A 15 43.81 -40.13 -9.97
N VAL A 16 44.20 -39.92 -11.24
CA VAL A 16 43.91 -38.67 -11.96
C VAL A 16 42.41 -38.53 -12.23
N GLY A 17 41.72 -39.63 -12.57
CA GLY A 17 40.27 -39.64 -12.77
C GLY A 17 39.49 -39.29 -11.50
N THR A 18 39.88 -39.85 -10.35
CA THR A 18 39.21 -39.53 -9.07
C THR A 18 39.52 -38.11 -8.59
N ALA A 19 40.74 -37.62 -8.80
CA ALA A 19 41.10 -36.23 -8.49
C ALA A 19 40.34 -35.23 -9.37
N LEU A 20 40.20 -35.50 -10.67
CA LEU A 20 39.40 -34.67 -11.59
C LEU A 20 37.91 -34.71 -11.26
N CYS A 21 37.38 -35.86 -10.85
CA CYS A 21 35.99 -35.99 -10.42
C CYS A 21 35.73 -35.23 -9.10
N ALA A 22 36.65 -35.31 -8.14
CA ALA A 22 36.57 -34.53 -6.90
C ALA A 22 36.70 -33.02 -7.14
N LEU A 23 37.56 -32.61 -8.07
CA LEU A 23 37.66 -31.22 -8.53
C LEU A 23 36.38 -30.76 -9.23
N TRP A 24 35.76 -31.60 -10.08
CA TRP A 24 34.49 -31.31 -10.73
C TRP A 24 33.37 -31.12 -9.71
N VAL A 25 33.24 -32.03 -8.74
CA VAL A 25 32.25 -31.94 -7.65
C VAL A 25 32.52 -30.74 -6.74
N CYS A 26 33.78 -30.38 -6.50
CA CYS A 26 34.11 -29.16 -5.77
C CYS A 26 33.77 -27.89 -6.57
N VAL A 27 34.01 -27.87 -7.88
CA VAL A 27 33.68 -26.72 -8.76
C VAL A 27 32.17 -26.57 -8.94
N GLU A 28 31.41 -27.67 -9.06
CA GLU A 28 29.94 -27.63 -9.08
C GLU A 28 29.35 -27.15 -7.73
N ASN A 29 29.96 -27.51 -6.60
CA ASN A 29 29.46 -27.12 -5.28
C ASN A 29 29.99 -25.76 -4.78
N TRP A 30 31.08 -25.22 -5.34
CA TRP A 30 31.67 -23.94 -4.93
C TRP A 30 31.11 -22.72 -5.66
N LEU A 31 30.34 -22.92 -6.72
CA LEU A 31 29.68 -21.83 -7.42
C LEU A 31 28.16 -22.06 -7.43
N PRO A 32 27.45 -21.71 -6.34
CA PRO A 32 26.09 -21.22 -6.51
C PRO A 32 26.19 -19.80 -7.07
N VAL A 33 26.83 -19.62 -8.23
CA VAL A 33 26.56 -18.45 -9.07
C VAL A 33 25.19 -18.73 -9.64
N SER A 34 24.18 -18.50 -8.81
CA SER A 34 22.86 -18.20 -9.29
C SER A 34 23.07 -17.07 -10.27
N TYR A 35 22.85 -17.35 -11.54
CA TYR A 35 22.82 -16.35 -12.59
C TYR A 35 21.68 -15.42 -12.20
N ILE A 36 21.97 -14.38 -11.40
CA ILE A 36 21.04 -13.31 -11.10
C ILE A 36 20.99 -12.54 -12.41
N PRO A 37 19.89 -12.60 -13.18
CA PRO A 37 19.75 -11.68 -14.31
C PRO A 37 19.81 -10.31 -13.66
N TYR A 38 20.81 -9.51 -14.04
CA TYR A 38 20.97 -8.13 -13.59
C TYR A 38 19.62 -7.42 -13.69
N TYR A 39 18.88 -7.35 -12.58
CA TYR A 39 17.72 -6.49 -12.46
C TYR A 39 18.29 -5.12 -12.11
N LEU A 40 18.94 -4.50 -13.10
CA LEU A 40 19.26 -3.08 -13.02
C LEU A 40 17.91 -2.35 -12.94
N PRO A 41 17.62 -1.61 -11.86
CA PRO A 41 16.45 -0.75 -11.85
C PRO A 41 16.66 0.27 -12.97
N CYS A 42 15.79 0.29 -13.98
CA CYS A 42 15.86 1.32 -15.01
C CYS A 42 15.64 2.69 -14.33
N PRO A 43 16.65 3.58 -14.19
CA PRO A 43 16.60 4.68 -13.20
C PRO A 43 15.87 5.93 -13.68
N GLU A 44 15.46 5.99 -14.94
CA GLU A 44 15.07 7.26 -15.57
C GLU A 44 13.72 7.79 -15.05
N ILE A 45 12.74 6.91 -14.80
CA ILE A 45 11.44 7.29 -14.22
C ILE A 45 11.56 7.48 -12.68
N PHE A 46 12.54 6.85 -12.05
CA PHE A 46 12.75 6.90 -10.59
C PHE A 46 13.59 8.09 -10.11
N ASN A 47 14.12 8.92 -11.01
CA ASN A 47 14.86 10.14 -10.67
C ASN A 47 14.02 11.42 -10.80
N MET A 48 12.72 11.29 -11.07
CA MET A 48 11.85 12.45 -11.17
C MET A 48 11.59 13.05 -9.78
N LYS A 49 12.16 14.23 -9.51
CA LYS A 49 11.71 15.07 -8.39
C LYS A 49 10.43 15.75 -8.81
N LEU A 50 9.30 15.29 -8.28
CA LEU A 50 8.04 16.00 -8.43
C LEU A 50 8.20 17.41 -7.86
N GLN A 51 8.02 18.42 -8.71
CA GLN A 51 7.96 19.80 -8.23
C GLN A 51 6.78 19.94 -7.28
N TYR A 52 7.06 20.44 -6.08
CA TYR A 52 6.03 20.78 -5.13
C TYR A 52 5.17 21.91 -5.72
N LYS A 53 3.94 21.59 -6.13
CA LYS A 53 2.91 22.62 -6.29
C LYS A 53 2.67 23.18 -4.89
N GLY A 54 2.99 24.45 -4.70
CA GLY A 54 2.80 25.16 -3.42
C GLY A 54 1.43 24.87 -2.81
N GLU A 55 1.35 24.92 -1.48
CA GLU A 55 0.07 24.83 -0.78
C GLU A 55 -0.88 25.92 -1.29
N LYS A 56 -2.10 25.52 -1.66
CA LYS A 56 -3.15 26.49 -1.95
C LYS A 56 -3.40 27.27 -0.66
N PRO A 57 -3.27 28.61 -0.66
CA PRO A 57 -3.40 29.40 0.55
C PRO A 57 -4.81 29.25 1.11
N PHE A 58 -4.91 29.01 2.41
CA PHE A 58 -6.20 29.02 3.09
C PHE A 58 -6.82 30.39 2.99
N GLN A 59 -8.05 30.43 2.49
CA GLN A 59 -8.86 31.64 2.56
C GLN A 59 -9.39 31.82 3.99
N PRO A 60 -9.67 33.05 4.43
CA PRO A 60 -10.34 33.29 5.70
C PRO A 60 -11.60 32.43 5.78
N VAL A 61 -11.67 31.58 6.80
CA VAL A 61 -12.83 30.70 7.00
C VAL A 61 -14.03 31.60 7.26
N ALA A 62 -15.07 31.51 6.43
CA ALA A 62 -16.31 32.23 6.65
C ALA A 62 -16.83 31.93 8.07
N GLN A 63 -17.39 32.95 8.73
CA GLN A 63 -17.87 32.82 10.11
C GLN A 63 -18.89 31.69 10.20
N SER A 64 -18.47 30.56 10.78
CA SER A 64 -19.29 29.36 10.92
C SER A 64 -19.71 29.21 12.38
N GLN A 65 -20.99 28.92 12.59
CA GLN A 65 -21.49 28.58 13.91
C GLN A 65 -21.18 27.10 14.18
N TYR A 66 -20.24 26.83 15.07
CA TYR A 66 -19.94 25.47 15.55
C TYR A 66 -19.79 25.48 17.08
N PRO A 67 -20.06 24.35 17.75
CA PRO A 67 -19.91 24.27 19.20
C PRO A 67 -18.49 24.63 19.64
N GLN A 68 -18.37 25.49 20.65
CA GLN A 68 -17.08 25.91 21.19
C GLN A 68 -16.25 24.68 21.62
N PRO A 69 -15.00 24.54 21.17
CA PRO A 69 -14.09 23.52 21.68
C PRO A 69 -13.85 23.74 23.18
N LYS A 70 -14.10 22.72 24.00
CA LYS A 70 -13.92 22.79 25.45
C LYS A 70 -12.59 22.15 25.82
N LEU A 71 -11.61 22.96 26.23
CA LEU A 71 -10.26 22.49 26.60
C LEU A 71 -10.26 21.53 27.80
N LEU A 72 -11.15 21.76 28.77
CA LEU A 72 -11.22 21.01 30.03
C LEU A 72 -12.35 19.96 30.04
N GLU A 73 -13.06 19.75 28.93
CA GLU A 73 -14.07 18.70 28.87
C GLU A 73 -13.35 17.35 28.75
N GLN A 74 -13.38 16.56 29.84
CA GLN A 74 -12.93 15.18 29.83
C GLN A 74 -13.88 14.34 28.97
N ARG A 75 -13.65 14.31 27.66
CA ARG A 75 -14.21 13.24 26.83
C ARG A 75 -13.45 11.97 27.18
N ARG A 76 -14.11 11.03 27.87
CA ARG A 76 -13.65 9.64 27.92
C ARG A 76 -13.66 9.11 26.50
N THR A 77 -12.54 9.27 25.81
CA THR A 77 -12.36 8.70 24.48
C THR A 77 -11.67 7.37 24.71
N GLU A 78 -12.37 6.27 24.44
CA GLU A 78 -11.83 4.92 24.62
C GLU A 78 -10.69 4.63 23.63
N LEU A 79 -10.60 5.41 22.54
CA LEU A 79 -9.51 5.35 21.55
C LEU A 79 -8.49 6.46 21.80
N LEU A 80 -7.22 6.13 21.56
CA LEU A 80 -6.16 7.11 21.39
C LEU A 80 -6.50 8.00 20.18
N THR A 81 -6.47 9.33 20.38
CA THR A 81 -6.82 10.32 19.34
C THR A 81 -5.62 11.07 18.77
N LEU A 82 -4.44 10.92 19.39
CA LEU A 82 -3.20 11.58 18.99
C LEU A 82 -2.03 10.62 19.18
N THR A 83 -1.20 10.48 18.16
CA THR A 83 0.00 9.65 18.24
C THR A 83 1.10 10.33 19.06
N PRO A 84 2.13 9.58 19.53
CA PRO A 84 3.29 10.17 20.21
C PRO A 84 4.09 11.18 19.36
N TRP A 85 3.92 11.20 18.03
CA TRP A 85 4.53 12.17 17.13
C TRP A 85 3.55 13.27 16.67
N LEU A 86 2.45 13.47 17.42
CA LEU A 86 1.46 14.54 17.22
C LEU A 86 0.63 14.44 15.94
N ALA A 87 0.52 13.26 15.33
CA ALA A 87 -0.44 13.03 14.25
C ALA A 87 -1.82 12.68 14.83
N PRO A 88 -2.92 13.27 14.33
CA PRO A 88 -4.27 12.88 14.76
C PRO A 88 -4.61 11.46 14.28
N ILE A 89 -5.29 10.72 15.16
CA ILE A 89 -5.97 9.47 14.83
C ILE A 89 -7.44 9.80 14.57
N VAL A 90 -7.85 9.76 13.31
CA VAL A 90 -9.19 10.16 12.86
C VAL A 90 -10.18 9.06 13.17
N SER A 91 -11.17 9.40 14.00
CA SER A 91 -12.33 8.56 14.33
C SER A 91 -13.58 9.42 14.49
N GLU A 92 -14.76 8.83 14.41
CA GLU A 92 -16.05 9.50 14.60
C GLU A 92 -16.11 10.25 15.95
N GLY A 93 -16.47 11.54 15.87
CA GLY A 93 -16.48 12.48 17.00
C GLY A 93 -15.15 13.17 17.32
N THR A 94 -14.06 12.89 16.59
CA THR A 94 -12.76 13.60 16.74
C THR A 94 -12.64 14.85 15.87
N PHE A 95 -13.59 15.09 14.97
CA PHE A 95 -13.58 16.22 14.04
C PHE A 95 -14.99 16.80 13.86
N ASN A 96 -15.07 18.03 13.34
CA ASN A 96 -16.33 18.66 12.94
C ASN A 96 -16.42 18.70 11.41
N PRO A 97 -17.32 17.93 10.78
CA PRO A 97 -17.40 17.84 9.32
C PRO A 97 -17.78 19.18 8.66
N GLU A 98 -18.64 19.97 9.29
CA GLU A 98 -19.03 21.28 8.75
C GLU A 98 -17.87 22.26 8.76
N LEU A 99 -17.11 22.34 9.86
CA LEU A 99 -15.94 23.21 9.92
C LEU A 99 -14.91 22.82 8.86
N LEU A 100 -14.63 21.52 8.71
CA LEU A 100 -13.73 21.03 7.67
C LEU A 100 -14.25 21.35 6.27
N ARG A 101 -15.55 21.24 6.03
CA ARG A 101 -16.16 21.64 4.76
C ARG A 101 -15.88 23.12 4.46
N HIS A 102 -16.06 24.03 5.41
CA HIS A 102 -15.77 25.46 5.23
C HIS A 102 -14.28 25.76 4.98
N ILE A 103 -13.38 24.96 5.55
CA ILE A 103 -11.93 25.09 5.37
C ILE A 103 -11.48 24.58 4.00
N TYR A 104 -11.96 23.41 3.58
CA TYR A 104 -11.43 22.69 2.42
C TYR A 104 -12.18 22.95 1.11
N GLN A 105 -13.47 23.29 1.15
CA GLN A 105 -14.24 23.59 -0.07
C GLN A 105 -13.65 24.77 -0.88
N PRO A 106 -13.27 25.91 -0.27
CA PRO A 106 -12.70 27.03 -1.02
C PRO A 106 -11.37 26.72 -1.72
N LEU A 107 -10.64 25.70 -1.26
CA LEU A 107 -9.37 25.27 -1.86
C LEU A 107 -9.57 24.58 -3.22
N ASN A 108 -10.81 24.23 -3.58
CA ASN A 108 -11.16 23.57 -4.84
C ASN A 108 -10.21 22.39 -5.14
N LEU A 109 -10.06 21.50 -4.15
CA LEU A 109 -9.14 20.37 -4.23
C LEU A 109 -9.69 19.31 -5.20
N THR A 110 -8.77 18.66 -5.91
CA THR A 110 -9.07 17.45 -6.68
C THR A 110 -8.42 16.25 -6.03
N ILE A 111 -9.21 15.24 -5.68
CA ILE A 111 -8.76 14.06 -4.95
C ILE A 111 -8.76 12.85 -5.89
N GLY A 112 -7.62 12.18 -6.00
CA GLY A 112 -7.50 10.92 -6.71
C GLY A 112 -7.87 9.73 -5.83
N LEU A 113 -8.49 8.72 -6.42
CA LEU A 113 -8.73 7.42 -5.78
C LEU A 113 -8.27 6.30 -6.72
N THR A 114 -7.22 5.57 -6.33
CA THR A 114 -6.71 4.43 -7.10
C THR A 114 -7.24 3.11 -6.56
N ALA A 115 -7.66 2.22 -7.45
CA ALA A 115 -7.96 0.84 -7.11
C ALA A 115 -7.50 -0.12 -8.23
N PHE A 116 -7.10 -1.34 -7.85
CA PHE A 116 -6.67 -2.38 -8.80
C PHE A 116 -7.77 -3.42 -8.96
N ALA A 117 -8.20 -3.64 -10.19
CA ALA A 117 -9.26 -4.56 -10.58
C ALA A 117 -8.72 -5.56 -11.61
N VAL A 118 -7.91 -6.52 -11.16
CA VAL A 118 -7.25 -7.49 -12.05
C VAL A 118 -7.98 -8.83 -12.05
N GLY A 119 -8.19 -9.40 -13.23
CA GLY A 119 -8.87 -10.69 -13.42
C GLY A 119 -10.26 -10.70 -12.80
N LYS A 120 -10.49 -11.60 -11.85
CA LYS A 120 -11.80 -11.77 -11.20
C LYS A 120 -12.24 -10.58 -10.36
N TYR A 121 -11.33 -9.65 -10.02
CA TYR A 121 -11.62 -8.49 -9.18
C TYR A 121 -12.40 -7.38 -9.91
N THR A 122 -12.48 -7.41 -11.24
CA THR A 122 -13.33 -6.51 -12.04
C THR A 122 -14.79 -6.52 -11.59
N ARG A 123 -15.28 -7.66 -11.07
CA ARG A 123 -16.64 -7.81 -10.54
C ARG A 123 -16.97 -6.85 -9.39
N PHE A 124 -15.98 -6.39 -8.64
CA PHE A 124 -16.19 -5.51 -7.48
C PHE A 124 -16.29 -4.03 -7.85
N VAL A 125 -15.81 -3.65 -9.04
CA VAL A 125 -15.68 -2.25 -9.47
C VAL A 125 -17.01 -1.52 -9.43
N LYS A 126 -18.11 -2.19 -9.80
CA LYS A 126 -19.45 -1.57 -9.79
C LYS A 126 -19.83 -1.10 -8.39
N HIS A 127 -19.82 -2.01 -7.41
CA HIS A 127 -20.17 -1.70 -6.02
C HIS A 127 -19.19 -0.70 -5.39
N PHE A 128 -17.90 -0.82 -5.70
CA PHE A 128 -16.88 0.12 -5.27
C PHE A 128 -17.17 1.54 -5.75
N LEU A 129 -17.40 1.75 -7.05
CA LEU A 129 -17.67 3.07 -7.62
C LEU A 129 -19.02 3.65 -7.18
N GLU A 130 -20.09 2.84 -7.18
CA GLU A 130 -21.42 3.29 -6.75
C GLU A 130 -21.42 3.74 -5.29
N SER A 131 -20.71 3.02 -4.41
CA SER A 131 -20.56 3.42 -3.02
C SER A 131 -19.64 4.65 -2.85
N ALA A 132 -18.57 4.74 -3.63
CA ALA A 132 -17.70 5.90 -3.62
C ALA A 132 -18.42 7.18 -4.08
N GLU A 133 -19.29 7.11 -5.08
CA GLU A 133 -20.11 8.25 -5.51
C GLU A 133 -21.05 8.76 -4.41
N ARG A 134 -21.55 7.86 -3.55
CA ARG A 134 -22.38 8.24 -2.39
C ARG A 134 -21.59 8.88 -1.27
N PHE A 135 -20.40 8.37 -0.97
CA PHE A 135 -19.75 8.63 0.32
C PHE A 135 -18.36 9.24 0.25
N PHE A 136 -17.60 9.00 -0.83
CA PHE A 136 -16.22 9.43 -0.93
C PHE A 136 -16.11 10.86 -1.47
N MET A 137 -15.58 11.75 -0.63
CA MET A 137 -15.29 13.14 -0.96
C MET A 137 -16.48 13.82 -1.64
N HIS A 138 -17.67 13.65 -1.07
CA HIS A 138 -18.90 14.22 -1.62
C HIS A 138 -18.79 15.75 -1.67
N GLY A 139 -19.16 16.35 -2.79
CA GLY A 139 -19.00 17.78 -3.05
C GLY A 139 -17.57 18.22 -3.40
N TYR A 140 -16.62 17.31 -3.60
CA TYR A 140 -15.29 17.61 -4.12
C TYR A 140 -15.09 17.03 -5.51
N ARG A 141 -14.09 17.57 -6.22
CA ARG A 141 -13.62 17.03 -7.50
C ARG A 141 -12.87 15.73 -7.25
N VAL A 142 -13.20 14.68 -8.00
CA VAL A 142 -12.58 13.35 -7.81
C VAL A 142 -12.16 12.75 -9.14
N CYS A 143 -10.95 12.17 -9.17
CA CYS A 143 -10.49 11.36 -10.28
C CYS A 143 -10.32 9.91 -9.81
N TYR A 144 -11.15 9.01 -10.32
CA TYR A 144 -11.01 7.57 -10.11
C TYR A 144 -10.00 7.01 -11.10
N TYR A 145 -9.04 6.24 -10.59
CA TYR A 145 -8.02 5.56 -11.37
C TYR A 145 -8.16 4.05 -11.17
N ILE A 146 -8.80 3.38 -12.12
CA ILE A 146 -9.02 1.92 -12.07
C ILE A 146 -7.98 1.24 -12.94
N PHE A 147 -7.01 0.58 -12.28
CA PHE A 147 -5.98 -0.21 -12.94
C PHE A 147 -6.52 -1.61 -13.23
N THR A 148 -6.49 -2.05 -14.48
CA THR A 148 -7.10 -3.33 -14.90
C THR A 148 -6.35 -3.99 -16.05
N ASP A 149 -6.34 -5.32 -16.09
CA ASP A 149 -5.89 -6.10 -17.25
C ASP A 149 -6.98 -6.25 -18.33
N ASP A 150 -8.24 -5.94 -17.99
CA ASP A 150 -9.38 -5.96 -18.89
C ASP A 150 -10.16 -4.64 -18.79
N PRO A 151 -9.86 -3.66 -19.65
CA PRO A 151 -10.62 -2.40 -19.71
C PRO A 151 -12.09 -2.57 -20.08
N THR A 152 -12.44 -3.63 -20.82
CA THR A 152 -13.81 -3.86 -21.30
C THR A 152 -14.72 -4.40 -20.19
N ALA A 153 -14.15 -5.04 -19.17
CA ALA A 153 -14.86 -5.50 -17.99
C ALA A 153 -15.19 -4.39 -16.98
N ILE A 154 -14.71 -3.16 -17.19
CA ILE A 154 -14.99 -2.05 -16.28
C ILE A 154 -16.40 -1.49 -16.54
N PRO A 155 -17.30 -1.52 -15.55
CA PRO A 155 -18.67 -1.06 -15.74
C PRO A 155 -18.72 0.46 -15.89
N ARG A 156 -19.68 0.94 -16.71
CA ARG A 156 -20.05 2.36 -16.73
C ARG A 156 -20.91 2.66 -15.51
N VAL A 157 -20.46 3.61 -14.68
CA VAL A 157 -21.20 4.10 -13.51
C VAL A 157 -21.45 5.59 -13.70
N PRO A 158 -22.68 6.09 -13.47
CA PRO A 158 -22.94 7.53 -13.50
C PRO A 158 -22.10 8.25 -12.45
N LEU A 159 -21.40 9.32 -12.85
CA LEU A 159 -20.58 10.12 -11.96
C LEU A 159 -21.18 11.51 -11.79
N ALA A 160 -21.13 12.04 -10.57
CA ALA A 160 -21.56 13.40 -10.29
C ALA A 160 -20.65 14.45 -10.98
N PRO A 161 -21.13 15.68 -11.20
CA PRO A 161 -20.35 16.74 -11.83
C PRO A 161 -18.98 16.96 -11.15
N GLY A 162 -17.94 17.18 -11.96
CA GLY A 162 -16.57 17.38 -11.47
C GLY A 162 -15.85 16.08 -11.06
N ARG A 163 -16.43 14.91 -11.36
CA ARG A 163 -15.84 13.60 -11.08
C ARG A 163 -15.59 12.83 -12.37
N LEU A 164 -14.46 12.15 -12.46
CA LEU A 164 -13.97 11.50 -13.67
C LEU A 164 -13.50 10.08 -13.37
N LEU A 165 -13.76 9.15 -14.28
CA LEU A 165 -13.23 7.80 -14.24
C LEU A 165 -12.19 7.62 -15.35
N SER A 166 -10.95 7.30 -14.95
CA SER A 166 -9.86 6.91 -15.82
C SER A 166 -9.59 5.42 -15.66
N ILE A 167 -9.75 4.67 -16.75
CA ILE A 167 -9.41 3.26 -16.84
C ILE A 167 -7.96 3.17 -17.32
N ILE A 168 -7.10 2.51 -16.55
CA ILE A 168 -5.67 2.43 -16.81
C ILE A 168 -5.32 0.98 -17.11
N PRO A 169 -5.05 0.63 -18.38
CA PRO A 169 -4.64 -0.71 -18.75
C PRO A 169 -3.30 -1.06 -18.09
N ILE A 170 -3.21 -2.26 -17.52
CA ILE A 170 -1.97 -2.83 -16.97
C ILE A 170 -1.77 -4.24 -17.50
N GLN A 171 -0.51 -4.69 -17.53
CA GLN A 171 -0.20 -6.04 -17.96
C GLN A 171 -0.63 -7.06 -16.89
N ARG A 172 -1.32 -8.12 -17.32
CA ARG A 172 -1.62 -9.25 -16.45
C ARG A 172 -0.36 -10.08 -16.20
N HIS A 173 -0.07 -10.37 -14.93
CA HIS A 173 0.94 -11.32 -14.53
C HIS A 173 0.30 -12.63 -14.05
N SER A 174 0.97 -13.76 -14.26
CA SER A 174 0.41 -15.09 -13.99
C SER A 174 0.34 -15.45 -12.51
N ARG A 175 1.11 -14.77 -11.65
CA ARG A 175 1.14 -14.98 -10.19
C ARG A 175 0.52 -13.79 -9.45
N TRP A 176 -0.42 -14.05 -8.54
CA TRP A 176 -1.08 -12.99 -7.77
C TRP A 176 -0.11 -12.23 -6.86
N GLU A 177 0.98 -12.88 -6.43
CA GLU A 177 2.08 -12.28 -5.67
C GLU A 177 2.80 -11.20 -6.48
N GLU A 178 2.95 -11.39 -7.80
CA GLU A 178 3.54 -10.39 -8.70
C GLU A 178 2.60 -9.20 -8.92
N ILE A 179 1.28 -9.43 -8.95
CA ILE A 179 0.28 -8.36 -9.04
C ILE A 179 0.34 -7.47 -7.79
N SER A 180 0.41 -8.09 -6.60
CA SER A 180 0.41 -7.39 -5.31
C SER A 180 1.69 -6.55 -5.11
N THR A 181 2.84 -7.12 -5.47
CA THR A 181 4.16 -6.47 -5.35
C THR A 181 4.38 -5.34 -6.36
N ARG A 182 3.69 -5.36 -7.52
CA ARG A 182 3.75 -4.29 -8.52
C ARG A 182 2.79 -3.14 -8.27
N ARG A 183 1.84 -3.24 -7.33
CA ARG A 183 0.91 -2.11 -7.02
C ARG A 183 1.68 -0.82 -6.72
N MET A 184 2.75 -0.93 -5.92
CA MET A 184 3.61 0.20 -5.58
C MET A 184 4.33 0.80 -6.80
N GLU A 185 4.81 -0.06 -7.71
CA GLU A 185 5.44 0.33 -8.98
C GLU A 185 4.45 1.11 -9.83
N THR A 186 3.30 0.49 -10.15
CA THR A 186 2.28 1.03 -11.04
C THR A 186 1.70 2.35 -10.51
N ILE A 187 1.44 2.46 -9.20
CA ILE A 187 1.01 3.73 -8.60
C ILE A 187 2.09 4.79 -8.79
N SER A 188 3.35 4.48 -8.49
CA SER A 188 4.45 5.47 -8.61
C SER A 188 4.66 5.94 -10.06
N GLN A 189 4.60 5.03 -11.03
CA GLN A 189 4.68 5.33 -12.46
C GLN A 189 3.51 6.20 -12.91
N HIS A 190 2.28 5.82 -12.55
CA HIS A 190 1.09 6.60 -12.91
C HIS A 190 1.11 8.01 -12.32
N ILE A 191 1.62 8.18 -11.09
CA ILE A 191 1.80 9.52 -10.51
C ILE A 191 2.82 10.32 -11.32
N ALA A 192 3.98 9.75 -11.62
CA ALA A 192 5.03 10.42 -12.38
C ALA A 192 4.54 10.82 -13.78
N GLU A 193 3.80 9.95 -14.46
CA GLU A 193 3.32 10.19 -15.82
C GLU A 193 2.11 11.13 -15.87
N ARG A 194 1.22 11.08 -14.88
CA ARG A 194 -0.11 11.69 -15.04
C ARG A 194 -0.67 12.30 -13.76
N ALA A 195 -0.87 11.51 -12.70
CA ALA A 195 -1.72 11.95 -11.58
C ALA A 195 -1.20 13.21 -10.86
N HIS A 196 0.12 13.47 -10.84
CA HIS A 196 0.69 14.70 -10.25
C HIS A 196 0.19 16.00 -10.89
N ARG A 197 -0.32 15.94 -12.13
CA ARG A 197 -0.89 17.10 -12.83
C ARG A 197 -2.39 17.25 -12.58
N GLU A 198 -3.06 16.15 -12.24
CA GLU A 198 -4.52 16.06 -12.20
C GLU A 198 -5.10 16.23 -10.80
N VAL A 199 -4.39 15.78 -9.76
CA VAL A 199 -4.91 15.72 -8.39
C VAL A 199 -3.95 16.36 -7.38
N ASP A 200 -4.52 16.84 -6.27
CA ASP A 200 -3.80 17.42 -5.13
C ASP A 200 -3.45 16.32 -4.09
N TYR A 201 -4.38 15.40 -3.85
CA TYR A 201 -4.26 14.26 -2.94
C TYR A 201 -4.58 12.96 -3.66
N LEU A 202 -4.03 11.85 -3.18
CA LEU A 202 -4.29 10.50 -3.71
C LEU A 202 -4.53 9.53 -2.57
N PHE A 203 -5.63 8.78 -2.66
CA PHE A 203 -5.88 7.60 -1.83
C PHE A 203 -5.73 6.34 -2.65
N CYS A 204 -5.06 5.36 -2.08
CA CYS A 204 -4.85 4.04 -2.65
C CYS A 204 -5.62 3.02 -1.82
N VAL A 205 -6.64 2.41 -2.42
CA VAL A 205 -7.56 1.50 -1.74
C VAL A 205 -7.74 0.19 -2.51
N ASN A 206 -8.15 -0.86 -1.81
CA ASN A 206 -8.54 -2.11 -2.47
C ASN A 206 -9.93 -2.00 -3.11
N VAL A 207 -10.11 -2.63 -4.29
CA VAL A 207 -11.38 -2.59 -5.03
C VAL A 207 -12.46 -3.51 -4.45
N ASP A 208 -12.07 -4.51 -3.65
CA ASP A 208 -12.97 -5.51 -3.07
C ASP A 208 -13.59 -5.04 -1.74
N MET A 209 -13.82 -3.74 -1.65
CA MET A 209 -14.33 -3.03 -0.50
C MET A 209 -15.40 -2.02 -0.93
N VAL A 210 -16.24 -1.60 0.02
CA VAL A 210 -17.34 -0.66 -0.22
C VAL A 210 -17.35 0.45 0.81
N PHE A 211 -17.67 1.67 0.36
CA PHE A 211 -17.91 2.79 1.25
C PHE A 211 -19.31 2.68 1.85
N ARG A 212 -19.42 2.76 3.17
CA ARG A 212 -20.70 2.61 3.90
C ARG A 212 -21.20 3.92 4.50
N ASN A 213 -20.29 4.84 4.77
CA ASN A 213 -20.55 6.11 5.42
C ASN A 213 -19.59 7.18 4.89
N PRO A 214 -19.86 8.47 5.13
CA PRO A 214 -19.06 9.57 4.58
C PRO A 214 -17.56 9.40 4.83
N TRP A 215 -16.77 9.62 3.79
CA TRP A 215 -15.32 9.68 3.82
C TRP A 215 -14.90 11.00 3.19
N GLY A 216 -14.36 11.92 3.98
CA GLY A 216 -14.23 13.31 3.57
C GLY A 216 -12.86 13.93 3.86
N PRO A 217 -12.79 15.28 3.87
CA PRO A 217 -11.56 16.04 4.03
C PRO A 217 -10.87 15.82 5.39
N GLU A 218 -11.57 15.27 6.39
CA GLU A 218 -10.98 14.85 7.66
C GLU A 218 -9.83 13.85 7.46
N THR A 219 -9.81 13.12 6.35
CA THR A 219 -8.78 12.12 6.03
C THR A 219 -7.56 12.70 5.31
N LEU A 220 -7.60 13.95 4.83
CA LEU A 220 -6.51 14.55 4.04
C LEU A 220 -5.29 14.88 4.90
N GLY A 221 -4.10 14.46 4.48
CA GLY A 221 -2.84 14.76 5.16
C GLY A 221 -1.66 14.59 4.21
N ASP A 222 -0.45 14.95 4.64
CA ASP A 222 0.77 14.74 3.87
C ASP A 222 0.95 13.25 3.55
N LEU A 223 0.88 12.41 4.57
CA LEU A 223 0.91 10.96 4.45
C LEU A 223 -0.11 10.34 5.42
N VAL A 224 -0.93 9.43 4.90
CA VAL A 224 -2.11 8.88 5.58
C VAL A 224 -2.01 7.35 5.61
N ALA A 225 -2.23 6.77 6.79
CA ALA A 225 -2.22 5.33 7.01
C ALA A 225 -3.46 4.88 7.78
N ALA A 226 -4.04 3.72 7.46
CA ALA A 226 -5.16 3.16 8.21
C ALA A 226 -4.70 2.01 9.11
N ILE A 227 -5.14 2.00 10.38
CA ILE A 227 -4.85 0.91 11.32
C ILE A 227 -5.60 -0.34 10.88
N HIS A 228 -4.90 -1.47 10.82
CA HIS A 228 -5.48 -2.72 10.39
C HIS A 228 -6.52 -3.26 11.43
N PRO A 229 -7.71 -3.69 10.99
CA PRO A 229 -8.84 -4.03 11.88
C PRO A 229 -8.62 -5.30 12.72
N ARG A 230 -7.62 -6.12 12.40
CA ARG A 230 -7.24 -7.28 13.22
C ARG A 230 -6.30 -6.93 14.37
N TYR A 231 -5.56 -5.82 14.29
CA TYR A 231 -4.41 -5.59 15.17
C TYR A 231 -4.49 -4.31 16.01
N TYR A 232 -5.56 -3.51 15.88
CA TYR A 232 -5.69 -2.23 16.60
C TYR A 232 -5.75 -2.34 18.14
N ALA A 233 -6.06 -3.52 18.67
CA ALA A 233 -6.21 -3.77 20.11
C ALA A 233 -5.16 -4.74 20.70
N VAL A 234 -4.17 -5.17 19.90
CA VAL A 234 -3.14 -6.13 20.34
C VAL A 234 -1.79 -5.44 20.48
N PRO A 235 -0.90 -5.94 21.36
CA PRO A 235 0.43 -5.36 21.53
C PRO A 235 1.32 -5.63 20.30
N ARG A 236 2.37 -4.80 20.12
CA ARG A 236 3.22 -4.81 18.92
C ARG A 236 3.93 -6.14 18.64
N GLN A 237 4.14 -6.95 19.67
CA GLN A 237 4.73 -8.29 19.56
C GLN A 237 3.83 -9.25 18.76
N GLN A 238 2.52 -9.00 18.73
CA GLN A 238 1.55 -9.80 17.96
C GLN A 238 1.33 -9.26 16.54
N PHE A 239 1.94 -8.13 16.19
CA PHE A 239 1.87 -7.62 14.83
C PHE A 239 2.63 -8.54 13.89
N PRO A 240 2.03 -8.92 12.75
CA PRO A 240 2.62 -9.89 11.86
C PRO A 240 3.62 -9.21 10.91
N TYR A 241 4.53 -8.41 11.46
CA TYR A 241 5.63 -7.83 10.68
C TYR A 241 6.54 -8.92 10.10
N GLU A 242 7.34 -8.54 9.10
CA GLU A 242 8.45 -9.38 8.67
C GLU A 242 9.50 -9.46 9.79
N ARG A 243 9.83 -10.68 10.21
CA ARG A 243 10.77 -10.95 11.32
C ARG A 243 12.11 -11.52 10.84
N ARG A 244 12.26 -11.83 9.56
CA ARG A 244 13.52 -12.28 8.98
C ARG A 244 14.41 -11.07 8.69
N HIS A 245 15.54 -10.99 9.38
CA HIS A 245 16.52 -9.91 9.26
C HIS A 245 17.09 -9.71 7.85
N VAL A 246 17.02 -10.74 6.99
CA VAL A 246 17.49 -10.67 5.60
C VAL A 246 16.54 -9.90 4.68
N SER A 247 15.29 -9.64 5.10
CA SER A 247 14.34 -8.81 4.35
C SER A 247 14.54 -7.33 4.70
N THR A 248 14.43 -6.47 3.69
CA THR A 248 14.35 -5.02 3.87
C THR A 248 13.08 -4.56 4.60
N ALA A 249 12.06 -5.42 4.71
CA ALA A 249 10.85 -5.17 5.49
C ALA A 249 10.98 -5.56 6.97
N PHE A 250 12.14 -6.07 7.42
CA PHE A 250 12.36 -6.54 8.78
C PHE A 250 11.97 -5.50 9.85
N VAL A 251 11.23 -5.94 10.88
CA VAL A 251 10.91 -5.13 12.06
C VAL A 251 11.24 -5.93 13.33
N THR A 252 11.98 -5.30 14.24
CA THR A 252 12.35 -5.92 15.53
C THR A 252 11.16 -5.98 16.49
N ASP A 253 11.23 -6.80 17.54
CA ASP A 253 10.11 -6.97 18.50
C ASP A 253 9.80 -5.70 19.32
N GLY A 254 10.81 -4.85 19.54
CA GLY A 254 10.68 -3.57 20.24
C GLY A 254 10.20 -2.41 19.35
N GLU A 255 10.17 -2.60 18.03
CA GLU A 255 9.86 -1.56 17.04
C GLU A 255 8.39 -1.64 16.58
N GLY A 256 7.87 -0.53 16.05
CA GLY A 256 6.53 -0.43 15.48
C GLY A 256 5.51 0.24 16.41
N ASP A 257 4.70 1.14 15.82
CA ASP A 257 3.68 1.91 16.54
C ASP A 257 2.29 1.25 16.40
N PHE A 258 1.87 1.03 15.16
CA PHE A 258 0.64 0.35 14.78
C PHE A 258 0.91 -0.56 13.59
N TYR A 259 0.15 -1.63 13.48
CA TYR A 259 0.11 -2.40 12.23
C TYR A 259 -0.91 -1.76 11.28
N TYR A 260 -0.41 -1.19 10.18
CA TYR A 260 -1.21 -0.53 9.15
C TYR A 260 -1.63 -1.53 8.07
N GLY A 261 -2.86 -1.38 7.57
CA GLY A 261 -3.37 -2.23 6.50
C GLY A 261 -3.02 -1.72 5.12
N GLY A 262 -2.42 -2.56 4.28
CA GLY A 262 -2.05 -2.27 2.90
C GLY A 262 -3.24 -2.12 1.95
N ALA A 263 -4.46 -2.22 2.47
CA ALA A 263 -5.71 -1.97 1.78
C ALA A 263 -6.09 -0.48 1.73
N VAL A 264 -5.50 0.38 2.57
CA VAL A 264 -5.77 1.82 2.60
C VAL A 264 -4.50 2.58 3.00
N PHE A 265 -4.04 3.45 2.10
CA PHE A 265 -3.09 4.52 2.42
C PHE A 265 -3.32 5.70 1.48
N GLY A 266 -2.67 6.83 1.73
CA GLY A 266 -2.78 7.98 0.85
C GLY A 266 -2.02 9.20 1.33
N GLY A 267 -2.40 10.36 0.81
CA GLY A 267 -1.85 11.65 1.23
C GLY A 267 -1.68 12.60 0.05
N ARG A 268 -0.79 13.59 0.20
CA ARG A 268 -0.41 14.48 -0.90
C ARG A 268 0.27 13.68 -2.00
N VAL A 269 -0.03 13.99 -3.26
CA VAL A 269 0.44 13.18 -4.40
C VAL A 269 1.96 13.02 -4.44
N ALA A 270 2.70 14.08 -4.14
CA ALA A 270 4.17 14.02 -4.05
C ALA A 270 4.67 13.06 -2.95
N ARG A 271 4.01 13.06 -1.78
CA ARG A 271 4.34 12.15 -0.67
C ARG A 271 3.97 10.71 -0.98
N VAL A 272 2.83 10.48 -1.63
CA VAL A 272 2.43 9.14 -2.06
C VAL A 272 3.39 8.60 -3.12
N TYR A 273 3.88 9.43 -4.04
CA TYR A 273 4.93 9.05 -4.99
C TYR A 273 6.23 8.62 -4.28
N GLU A 274 6.76 9.46 -3.38
CA GLU A 274 7.96 9.12 -2.60
C GLU A 274 7.76 7.86 -1.77
N PHE A 275 6.56 7.68 -1.20
CA PHE A 275 6.22 6.53 -0.39
C PHE A 275 6.20 5.24 -1.22
N THR A 276 5.40 5.20 -2.28
CA THR A 276 5.24 4.03 -3.15
C THR A 276 6.53 3.66 -3.86
N ARG A 277 7.29 4.64 -4.36
CA ARG A 277 8.61 4.43 -4.96
C ARG A 277 9.55 3.70 -4.01
N GLY A 278 9.67 4.14 -2.76
CA GLY A 278 10.60 3.49 -1.85
C GLY A 278 10.11 2.16 -1.29
N CYS A 279 8.79 1.92 -1.19
CA CYS A 279 8.28 0.56 -0.97
C CYS A 279 8.66 -0.36 -2.14
N HIS A 280 8.49 0.11 -3.39
CA HIS A 280 8.85 -0.67 -4.57
C HIS A 280 10.35 -0.99 -4.62
N MET A 281 11.23 -0.03 -4.33
CA MET A 281 12.68 -0.28 -4.26
C MET A 281 13.04 -1.31 -3.20
N ALA A 282 12.39 -1.30 -2.03
CA ALA A 282 12.59 -2.30 -1.00
C ALA A 282 12.13 -3.70 -1.45
N ILE A 283 10.98 -3.78 -2.12
CA ILE A 283 10.48 -5.03 -2.72
C ILE A 283 11.46 -5.58 -3.77
N LEU A 284 12.03 -4.71 -4.62
CA LEU A 284 13.02 -5.12 -5.62
C LEU A 284 14.31 -5.63 -4.96
N ALA A 285 14.77 -5.00 -3.89
CA ALA A 285 15.94 -5.47 -3.13
C ALA A 285 15.70 -6.85 -2.50
N ASP A 286 14.52 -7.06 -1.91
CA ASP A 286 14.11 -8.37 -1.40
C ASP A 286 14.07 -9.42 -2.51
N LYS A 287 13.48 -9.08 -3.66
CA LYS A 287 13.42 -9.97 -4.83
C LYS A 287 14.82 -10.32 -5.33
N ALA A 288 15.74 -9.36 -5.40
CA ALA A 288 17.13 -9.59 -5.80
C ALA A 288 17.87 -10.53 -4.82
N ASN A 289 17.51 -10.49 -3.54
CA ASN A 289 18.02 -11.38 -2.50
C ASN A 289 17.24 -12.71 -2.39
N GLY A 290 16.33 -12.99 -3.32
CA GLY A 290 15.54 -14.23 -3.33
C GLY A 290 14.55 -14.36 -2.17
N ILE A 291 14.18 -13.26 -1.51
CA ILE A 291 13.21 -13.23 -0.41
C ILE A 291 11.92 -12.54 -0.84
N MET A 292 10.80 -13.03 -0.32
CA MET A 292 9.50 -12.36 -0.39
C MET A 292 9.02 -12.16 1.05
N ALA A 293 8.71 -10.93 1.41
CA ALA A 293 8.23 -10.60 2.76
C ALA A 293 6.92 -11.34 3.10
N THR A 294 6.70 -11.63 4.39
CA THR A 294 5.60 -12.47 4.90
C THR A 294 4.22 -12.02 4.41
N TRP A 295 3.97 -10.71 4.38
CA TRP A 295 2.74 -10.11 3.85
C TRP A 295 3.00 -9.23 2.64
N GLN A 296 3.95 -9.63 1.79
CA GLN A 296 4.30 -8.97 0.53
C GLN A 296 4.46 -7.45 0.72
N GLU A 297 3.72 -6.63 -0.04
CA GLU A 297 3.81 -5.17 0.03
C GLU A 297 3.34 -4.56 1.37
N GLU A 298 2.45 -5.23 2.10
CA GLU A 298 1.98 -4.75 3.41
C GLU A 298 3.12 -4.74 4.44
N SER A 299 4.04 -5.72 4.35
CA SER A 299 5.25 -5.74 5.19
C SER A 299 6.17 -4.55 4.90
N HIS A 300 6.46 -4.26 3.63
CA HIS A 300 7.29 -3.11 3.26
C HIS A 300 6.61 -1.77 3.58
N LEU A 301 5.29 -1.68 3.40
CA LEU A 301 4.48 -0.52 3.78
C LEU A 301 4.60 -0.23 5.28
N ASN A 302 4.47 -1.27 6.12
CA ASN A 302 4.62 -1.12 7.57
C ASN A 302 6.03 -0.69 7.96
N ARG A 303 7.07 -1.33 7.39
CA ARG A 303 8.47 -0.92 7.60
C ARG A 303 8.69 0.55 7.23
N ARG A 304 8.08 0.99 6.12
CA ARG A 304 8.21 2.37 5.65
C ARG A 304 7.49 3.36 6.55
N PHE A 305 6.30 3.05 7.07
CA PHE A 305 5.61 3.93 8.03
C PHE A 305 6.33 4.07 9.38
N ILE A 306 7.11 3.07 9.78
CA ILE A 306 7.93 3.16 10.99
C ILE A 306 9.02 4.23 10.82
N SER A 307 9.65 4.30 9.65
CA SER A 307 10.70 5.29 9.33
C SER A 307 10.15 6.62 8.82
N HIS A 308 8.95 6.63 8.23
CA HIS A 308 8.27 7.79 7.67
C HIS A 308 6.90 7.90 8.32
N LYS A 309 6.86 8.52 9.50
CA LYS A 309 5.65 8.59 10.32
C LYS A 309 4.52 9.28 9.54
N PRO A 310 3.31 8.69 9.48
CA PRO A 310 2.19 9.33 8.80
C PRO A 310 1.76 10.59 9.55
N SER A 311 1.46 11.66 8.82
CA SER A 311 0.93 12.91 9.39
C SER A 311 -0.51 12.77 9.87
N LYS A 312 -1.20 11.69 9.46
CA LYS A 312 -2.57 11.39 9.83
C LYS A 312 -2.79 9.88 9.85
N VAL A 313 -3.40 9.38 10.91
CA VAL A 313 -3.71 7.96 11.07
C VAL A 313 -5.23 7.81 11.05
N LEU A 314 -5.75 6.84 10.31
CA LEU A 314 -7.18 6.54 10.28
C LEU A 314 -7.46 5.37 11.22
N SER A 315 -8.49 5.50 12.06
CA SER A 315 -8.93 4.40 12.91
C SER A 315 -9.49 3.24 12.05
N PRO A 316 -9.73 2.06 12.65
CA PRO A 316 -10.33 0.93 11.94
C PRO A 316 -11.72 1.21 11.34
N GLU A 317 -12.36 2.33 11.68
CA GLU A 317 -13.58 2.81 11.00
C GLU A 317 -13.38 2.97 9.48
N TYR A 318 -12.17 3.32 9.03
CA TYR A 318 -11.83 3.54 7.63
C TYR A 318 -11.26 2.29 6.94
N LEU A 319 -11.14 1.17 7.66
CA LEU A 319 -10.71 -0.12 7.11
C LEU A 319 -11.23 -1.23 8.01
N TRP A 320 -12.35 -1.85 7.62
CA TRP A 320 -13.02 -2.89 8.41
C TRP A 320 -13.21 -4.21 7.66
N ASP A 321 -13.21 -5.32 8.40
CA ASP A 321 -13.60 -6.64 7.92
C ASP A 321 -15.06 -6.87 8.28
N ASP A 322 -15.95 -6.81 7.27
CA ASP A 322 -17.41 -6.85 7.47
C ASP A 322 -17.91 -8.18 8.04
N ARG A 323 -17.08 -9.23 8.03
CA ARG A 323 -17.39 -10.52 8.66
C ARG A 323 -17.27 -10.47 10.19
N LYS A 324 -16.69 -9.41 10.74
CA LYS A 324 -16.51 -9.22 12.17
C LYS A 324 -17.58 -8.29 12.73
N PRO A 325 -18.09 -8.56 13.95
CA PRO A 325 -18.99 -7.64 14.61
C PRO A 325 -18.29 -6.30 14.85
N GLN A 326 -19.00 -5.20 14.60
CA GLN A 326 -18.54 -3.86 14.92
C GLN A 326 -18.52 -3.70 16.46
N PRO A 327 -17.36 -3.48 17.09
CA PRO A 327 -17.29 -3.20 18.52
C PRO A 327 -17.83 -1.79 18.82
N ALA A 328 -18.40 -1.59 20.01
CA ALA A 328 -19.03 -0.32 20.41
C ALA A 328 -18.09 0.90 20.33
N ILE A 329 -16.78 0.65 20.50
CA ILE A 329 -15.72 1.67 20.42
C ILE A 329 -15.56 2.27 19.01
N LEU A 330 -15.90 1.53 17.96
CA LEU A 330 -15.93 2.02 16.59
C LEU A 330 -17.35 2.45 16.29
N LYS A 331 -17.60 3.75 16.17
CA LYS A 331 -18.98 4.27 16.11
C LYS A 331 -19.56 4.16 14.72
N LEU A 332 -18.72 4.30 13.69
CA LEU A 332 -19.17 4.37 12.32
C LEU A 332 -18.19 3.71 11.36
N ILE A 333 -18.54 2.54 10.82
CA ILE A 333 -17.74 1.90 9.77
C ILE A 333 -17.95 2.62 8.44
N ARG A 334 -16.89 3.19 7.87
CA ARG A 334 -16.90 3.99 6.64
C ARG A 334 -16.48 3.19 5.42
N PHE A 335 -15.61 2.21 5.58
CA PHE A 335 -15.11 1.40 4.48
C PHE A 335 -14.82 -0.02 4.93
N SER A 336 -15.44 -1.01 4.28
CA SER A 336 -15.34 -2.41 4.69
C SER A 336 -15.23 -3.36 3.50
N THR A 337 -14.74 -4.57 3.76
CA THR A 337 -14.73 -5.65 2.77
C THR A 337 -16.14 -6.03 2.30
N LEU A 338 -16.27 -6.44 1.05
CA LEU A 338 -17.41 -7.22 0.58
C LEU A 338 -17.23 -8.69 1.00
N ASP A 339 -18.34 -9.37 1.32
CA ASP A 339 -18.30 -10.81 1.58
C ASP A 339 -17.81 -11.55 0.32
N LYS A 340 -16.76 -12.36 0.49
CA LYS A 340 -16.04 -12.98 -0.63
C LYS A 340 -15.37 -14.29 -0.21
N ASP A 341 -15.42 -15.25 -1.13
CA ASP A 341 -14.58 -16.45 -1.07
C ASP A 341 -13.20 -16.15 -1.67
N THR A 342 -12.20 -16.04 -0.80
CA THR A 342 -10.84 -15.60 -1.18
C THR A 342 -10.12 -16.64 -2.04
N ASN A 343 -10.44 -17.93 -1.89
CA ASN A 343 -9.80 -19.01 -2.64
C ASN A 343 -10.23 -19.02 -4.12
N ARG A 344 -11.47 -18.59 -4.40
CA ARG A 344 -11.99 -18.52 -5.77
C ARG A 344 -11.49 -17.29 -6.54
N LEU A 345 -10.99 -16.26 -5.85
CA LEU A 345 -10.52 -15.02 -6.46
C LEU A 345 -9.04 -15.04 -6.88
N LYS A 346 -8.21 -15.80 -6.16
CA LYS A 346 -6.75 -15.92 -6.41
C LYS A 346 -6.39 -17.00 -7.45
N SER A 347 -7.35 -17.82 -7.86
CA SER A 347 -7.18 -18.89 -8.85
C SER A 347 -7.33 -18.45 -10.30
#